data_AF-S9W2M4-F1
#
_entry.id   AF-S9W2M4-F1
#
_cell.length_a   1.000
_cell.length_b   1.000
_cell.length_c   1.000
_cell.angle_alpha   90.00
_cell.angle_beta   90.00
_cell.angle_gamma   90.00
#
_symmetry.space_group_name_H-M   'P 1'
#
loop_
_entity.id
_entity.type
_entity.pdbx_description
1 polymer ?
#
loop_
_entity_poly.entity_id
_entity_poly.type
_entity_poly.pdbx_seq_one_letter_code
_entity_poly.pdbx_strand_id
1 'polypeptide(L)'
;MLGLSELSNRIEEVRCLCQYKLWYDVPSFSEDEAVPHDVRQCYIFLDKTSRSFAAVVKTLPDQLREAVMLFYLVLRGLDTIEDDMTLPLSKKVPLLKSFYEKIEEKGWNFQESGPNEKDRELLLKFEIVISEYLKLEEGFRTVIRDITKEMGEGMAHYVTLSEKNDGFSINTIQDYDQYCHYVAGLVGIGLSRLFAESKLEDPEFAQAEAISNSVGLFLQKTNIIRDYREDFDSNRHFWPREVWSKYANNFGEFCQPENSEKALSCLSEMTANALSHATDSLNYISSLQNQQVFDFVAIPQVMAIATLSTVFRNPAVFQRNVKIRKGQAVQIVLHSVNIKNVCDLFLRYTREIHYKNTPKDPNFLKISIQCGNIEQACETIFPRSYRELYEKVFSEKLFQEKKGKTKEEAAKVAISDEARRQYKKDMTDLGISVGIVLLVVFTCLAAIFYVLGISFSISDLKNLKLM
;
A
#
# COMPACT_ATOMS: atom_id res chain seq x y z
N MET A 1 -4.42 18.94 16.93
CA MET A 1 -3.00 19.32 17.08
C MET A 1 -2.31 18.21 17.86
N LEU A 2 -1.30 17.57 17.29
CA LEU A 2 -0.52 16.53 17.98
C LEU A 2 0.35 17.19 19.06
N GLY A 3 0.44 16.58 20.24
CA GLY A 3 1.41 16.98 21.26
C GLY A 3 2.84 16.67 20.80
N LEU A 4 3.78 17.59 21.04
CA LEU A 4 5.19 17.47 20.66
C LEU A 4 5.87 16.17 21.16
N SER A 5 5.36 15.55 22.24
CA SER A 5 5.85 14.29 22.79
C SER A 5 5.50 13.04 21.98
N GLU A 6 4.38 13.03 21.24
CA GLU A 6 4.05 11.91 20.35
C GLU A 6 4.86 11.97 19.05
N LEU A 7 5.26 13.17 18.61
CA LEU A 7 6.12 13.33 17.43
C LEU A 7 7.57 12.93 17.72
N SER A 8 8.09 13.19 18.93
CA SER A 8 9.48 12.84 19.27
C SER A 8 9.72 11.32 19.28
N ASN A 9 8.71 10.52 19.60
CA ASN A 9 8.80 9.06 19.56
C ASN A 9 8.59 8.48 18.15
N ARG A 10 8.30 9.32 17.15
CA ARG A 10 7.96 8.92 15.77
C ARG A 10 8.80 9.67 14.73
N ILE A 11 10.00 10.10 15.10
CA ILE A 11 10.93 10.84 14.22
C ILE A 11 11.17 10.07 12.90
N GLU A 12 11.24 8.74 12.97
CA GLU A 12 11.44 7.91 11.78
C GLU A 12 10.25 7.97 10.80
N GLU A 13 9.01 7.90 11.30
CA GLU A 13 7.81 8.06 10.45
C GLU A 13 7.77 9.46 9.82
N VAL A 14 8.14 10.50 10.56
CA VAL A 14 8.23 11.88 10.04
C VAL A 14 9.31 11.99 8.96
N ARG A 15 10.48 11.38 9.19
CA ARG A 15 11.57 11.32 8.20
C ARG A 15 11.11 10.64 6.91
N CYS A 16 10.47 9.49 7.01
CA CYS A 16 9.91 8.77 5.87
C CYS A 16 8.85 9.60 5.13
N LEU A 17 7.96 10.30 5.84
CA LEU A 17 6.96 11.18 5.23
C LEU A 17 7.60 12.34 4.45
N CYS A 18 8.63 12.98 5.02
CA CYS A 18 9.38 14.03 4.35
C CYS A 18 10.12 13.48 3.12
N GLN A 19 10.77 12.32 3.25
CA GLN A 19 11.47 11.67 2.14
C GLN A 19 10.51 11.33 1.01
N TYR A 20 9.38 10.72 1.33
CA TYR A 20 8.34 10.39 0.35
C TYR A 20 7.83 11.63 -0.37
N LYS A 21 7.53 12.70 0.37
CA LYS A 21 7.00 13.93 -0.23
C LYS A 21 8.01 14.71 -1.08
N LEU A 22 9.30 14.63 -0.75
CA LEU A 22 10.34 15.42 -1.42
C LEU A 22 11.06 14.65 -2.54
N TRP A 23 11.13 13.32 -2.46
CA TRP A 23 12.01 12.51 -3.31
C TRP A 23 11.34 11.30 -3.94
N TYR A 24 10.12 10.94 -3.54
CA TYR A 24 9.41 9.81 -4.12
C TYR A 24 8.43 10.32 -5.17
N ASP A 25 8.85 10.26 -6.42
CA ASP A 25 8.07 10.70 -7.57
C ASP A 25 7.22 9.53 -8.07
N VAL A 26 5.95 9.48 -7.66
CA VAL A 26 5.00 8.50 -8.21
C VAL A 26 4.57 9.01 -9.58
N PRO A 27 4.70 8.21 -10.65
CA PRO A 27 4.28 8.64 -11.98
C PRO A 27 2.82 9.14 -12.01
N SER A 28 2.61 10.38 -12.45
CA SER A 28 1.28 11.00 -12.54
C SER A 28 0.64 10.76 -13.92
N PHE A 29 0.44 9.49 -14.29
CA PHE A 29 -0.16 9.15 -15.59
C PHE A 29 -1.60 9.67 -15.78
N SER A 30 -2.31 9.95 -14.68
CA SER A 30 -3.66 10.52 -14.69
C SER A 30 -3.69 12.01 -15.06
N GLU A 31 -2.57 12.72 -14.92
CA GLU A 31 -2.42 14.15 -15.22
C GLU A 31 -1.53 14.40 -16.44
N ASP A 32 -0.86 13.37 -16.97
CA ASP A 32 0.03 13.49 -18.12
C ASP A 32 -0.77 13.59 -19.44
N GLU A 33 -0.67 14.74 -20.10
CA GLU A 33 -1.32 14.98 -21.39
C GLU A 33 -0.72 14.17 -22.54
N ALA A 34 0.52 13.66 -22.39
CA ALA A 34 1.16 12.80 -23.38
C ALA A 34 0.59 11.37 -23.38
N VAL A 35 -0.03 10.94 -22.28
CA VAL A 35 -0.70 9.63 -22.18
C VAL A 35 -2.01 9.67 -22.98
N PRO A 36 -2.31 8.66 -23.82
CA PRO A 36 -3.56 8.59 -24.57
C PRO A 36 -4.79 8.75 -23.66
N HIS A 37 -5.82 9.44 -24.16
CA HIS A 37 -7.00 9.81 -23.37
C HIS A 37 -7.62 8.64 -22.60
N ASP A 38 -7.84 7.51 -23.26
CA ASP A 38 -8.52 6.35 -22.66
C ASP A 38 -7.65 5.66 -21.60
N VAL A 39 -6.33 5.55 -21.87
CA VAL A 39 -5.35 5.05 -20.90
C VAL A 39 -5.29 5.96 -19.66
N ARG A 40 -5.25 7.28 -19.87
CA ARG A 40 -5.29 8.27 -18.78
C ARG A 40 -6.56 8.14 -17.96
N GLN A 41 -7.70 7.92 -18.61
CA GLN A 41 -8.98 7.73 -17.93
C GLN A 41 -8.99 6.43 -17.09
N CYS A 42 -8.35 5.36 -17.56
CA CYS A 42 -8.12 4.15 -16.75
C CYS A 42 -7.26 4.45 -15.51
N TYR A 43 -6.19 5.25 -15.62
CA TYR A 43 -5.43 5.67 -14.43
C TYR A 43 -6.25 6.55 -13.47
N ILE A 44 -7.14 7.40 -13.98
CA ILE A 44 -8.08 8.16 -13.14
C ILE A 44 -9.02 7.22 -12.38
N PHE A 45 -9.55 6.18 -13.03
CA PHE A 45 -10.37 5.19 -12.34
C PHE A 45 -9.56 4.43 -11.30
N LEU A 46 -8.32 4.05 -11.61
CA LEU A 46 -7.42 3.38 -10.68
C LEU A 46 -7.19 4.23 -9.42
N ASP A 47 -6.90 5.52 -9.57
CA ASP A 47 -6.66 6.44 -8.44
C ASP A 47 -7.91 6.69 -7.58
N LYS A 48 -9.10 6.72 -8.19
CA LYS A 48 -10.38 6.90 -7.48
C LYS A 48 -10.78 5.66 -6.68
N THR A 49 -10.59 4.48 -7.26
CA THR A 49 -11.01 3.19 -6.69
C THR A 49 -9.96 2.64 -5.71
N SER A 50 -8.69 2.99 -5.91
CA SER A 50 -7.56 2.49 -5.14
C SER A 50 -6.58 3.59 -4.77
N ARG A 51 -6.25 3.73 -3.48
CA ARG A 51 -5.23 4.70 -3.03
C ARG A 51 -3.84 4.08 -2.95
N SER A 52 -3.65 3.15 -2.02
CA SER A 52 -2.35 2.52 -1.77
C SER A 52 -1.95 1.57 -2.90
N PHE A 53 -2.91 0.84 -3.47
CA PHE A 53 -2.61 -0.11 -4.53
C PHE A 53 -2.35 0.58 -5.88
N ALA A 54 -3.01 1.71 -6.19
CA ALA A 54 -2.68 2.52 -7.37
C ALA A 54 -1.21 2.96 -7.39
N ALA A 55 -0.67 3.39 -6.25
CA ALA A 55 0.72 3.83 -6.15
C ALA A 55 1.73 2.73 -6.52
N VAL A 56 1.48 1.48 -6.13
CA VAL A 56 2.38 0.35 -6.45
C VAL A 56 2.14 -0.20 -7.86
N VAL A 57 0.92 -0.12 -8.41
CA VAL A 57 0.69 -0.47 -9.83
C VAL A 57 1.49 0.46 -10.73
N LYS A 58 1.50 1.76 -10.44
CA LYS A 58 2.18 2.78 -11.24
C LYS A 58 3.71 2.60 -11.33
N THR A 59 4.30 1.85 -10.40
CA THR A 59 5.75 1.56 -10.40
C THR A 59 6.13 0.31 -11.20
N LEU A 60 5.17 -0.43 -11.77
CA LEU A 60 5.46 -1.60 -12.61
C LEU A 60 6.04 -1.21 -13.99
N PRO A 61 6.78 -2.11 -14.65
CA PRO A 61 7.22 -1.93 -16.03
C PRO A 61 6.05 -1.75 -17.00
N ASP A 62 6.22 -0.98 -18.08
CA ASP A 62 5.14 -0.46 -18.92
C ASP A 62 4.09 -1.51 -19.35
N GLN A 63 4.51 -2.59 -20.01
CA GLN A 63 3.58 -3.61 -20.52
C GLN A 63 2.81 -4.34 -19.40
N LEU A 64 3.52 -4.71 -18.32
CA LEU A 64 2.89 -5.36 -17.17
C LEU A 64 1.99 -4.38 -16.40
N ARG A 65 2.39 -3.11 -16.29
CA ARG A 65 1.65 -2.05 -15.60
C ARG A 65 0.26 -1.87 -16.17
N GLU A 66 0.14 -1.76 -17.50
CA GLU A 66 -1.15 -1.60 -18.16
C GLU A 66 -2.02 -2.85 -18.02
N ALA A 67 -1.44 -4.04 -18.17
CA ALA A 67 -2.16 -5.31 -17.96
C ALA A 67 -2.69 -5.43 -16.52
N VAL A 68 -1.87 -5.13 -15.51
CA VAL A 68 -2.27 -5.16 -14.09
C VAL A 68 -3.29 -4.08 -13.75
N MET A 69 -3.15 -2.87 -14.31
CA MET A 69 -4.15 -1.80 -14.16
C MET A 69 -5.51 -2.26 -14.69
N LEU A 70 -5.56 -2.80 -15.91
CA LEU A 70 -6.80 -3.23 -16.53
C LEU A 70 -7.38 -4.47 -15.82
N PHE A 71 -6.53 -5.41 -15.41
CA PHE A 71 -6.93 -6.52 -14.56
C PHE A 71 -7.63 -6.04 -13.29
N TYR A 72 -7.03 -5.08 -12.58
CA TYR A 72 -7.63 -4.49 -11.37
C TYR A 72 -8.97 -3.79 -11.67
N LEU A 73 -9.05 -2.98 -12.73
CA LEU A 73 -10.28 -2.25 -13.07
C LEU A 73 -11.42 -3.20 -13.49
N VAL A 74 -11.10 -4.27 -14.21
CA VAL A 74 -12.07 -5.31 -14.57
C VAL A 74 -12.63 -5.97 -13.31
N LEU A 75 -11.75 -6.42 -12.40
CA LEU A 75 -12.20 -7.05 -11.16
C LEU A 75 -12.92 -6.07 -10.23
N ARG A 76 -12.53 -4.79 -10.20
CA ARG A 76 -13.23 -3.74 -9.45
C ARG A 76 -14.63 -3.48 -10.01
N GLY A 77 -14.81 -3.54 -11.33
CA GLY A 77 -16.12 -3.48 -11.96
C GLY A 77 -17.00 -4.65 -11.55
N LEU A 78 -16.45 -5.87 -11.53
CA LEU A 78 -17.14 -7.07 -11.06
C LEU A 78 -17.54 -6.96 -9.58
N ASP A 79 -16.60 -6.53 -8.72
CA ASP A 79 -16.79 -6.28 -7.28
C ASP A 79 -17.91 -5.25 -7.03
N THR A 80 -17.94 -4.16 -7.81
CA THR A 80 -18.98 -3.12 -7.71
C THR A 80 -20.38 -3.68 -8.05
N ILE A 81 -20.49 -4.67 -8.95
CA ILE A 81 -21.76 -5.34 -9.25
C ILE A 81 -22.16 -6.28 -8.10
N GLU A 82 -21.20 -6.96 -7.49
CA GLU A 82 -21.43 -7.84 -6.33
C GLU A 82 -21.97 -7.04 -5.13
N ASP A 83 -21.27 -5.96 -4.77
CA ASP A 83 -21.53 -5.14 -3.59
C ASP A 83 -22.81 -4.30 -3.70
N ASP A 84 -23.32 -4.07 -4.92
CA ASP A 84 -24.50 -3.24 -5.15
C ASP A 84 -25.79 -3.89 -4.62
N MET A 85 -26.19 -3.51 -3.41
CA MET A 85 -27.39 -4.03 -2.74
C MET A 85 -28.70 -3.55 -3.37
N THR A 86 -28.65 -2.64 -4.36
CA THR A 86 -29.85 -2.18 -5.09
C THR A 86 -30.23 -3.11 -6.25
N LEU A 87 -29.31 -4.00 -6.67
CA LEU A 87 -29.54 -4.95 -7.76
C LEU A 87 -30.19 -6.25 -7.25
N PRO A 88 -31.35 -6.66 -7.81
CA PRO A 88 -31.96 -7.95 -7.45
C PRO A 88 -31.12 -9.13 -7.96
N LEU A 89 -31.13 -10.26 -7.24
CA LEU A 89 -30.38 -11.47 -7.64
C LEU A 89 -30.66 -11.95 -9.06
N SER A 90 -31.91 -11.83 -9.49
CA SER A 90 -32.34 -12.24 -10.84
C SER A 90 -31.56 -11.53 -11.94
N LYS A 91 -31.02 -10.35 -11.65
CA LYS A 91 -30.16 -9.56 -12.54
C LYS A 91 -28.67 -9.71 -12.18
N LYS A 92 -28.35 -9.64 -10.89
CA LYS A 92 -26.97 -9.69 -10.38
C LYS A 92 -26.28 -11.02 -10.72
N VAL A 93 -26.92 -12.16 -10.46
CA VAL A 93 -26.32 -13.48 -10.65
C VAL A 93 -25.96 -13.77 -12.12
N PRO A 94 -26.86 -13.57 -13.11
CA PRO A 94 -26.49 -13.72 -14.51
C PRO A 94 -25.38 -12.75 -14.95
N LEU A 95 -25.40 -11.51 -14.43
CA LEU A 95 -24.42 -10.50 -14.78
C LEU A 95 -23.02 -10.87 -14.27
N LEU A 96 -22.89 -11.29 -13.01
CA LEU A 96 -21.62 -11.77 -12.44
C LEU A 96 -21.04 -12.94 -13.25
N LYS A 97 -21.89 -13.93 -13.58
CA LYS A 97 -21.47 -15.12 -14.33
C LYS A 97 -21.06 -14.84 -15.78
N SER A 98 -21.65 -13.84 -16.42
CA SER A 98 -21.37 -13.48 -17.82
C SER A 98 -20.44 -12.28 -17.97
N PHE A 99 -19.93 -11.71 -16.87
CA PHE A 99 -19.11 -10.49 -16.91
C PHE A 99 -17.82 -10.65 -17.74
N TYR A 100 -17.24 -11.85 -17.73
CA TYR A 100 -16.07 -12.17 -18.57
C TYR A 100 -16.36 -12.13 -20.08
N GLU A 101 -17.63 -12.26 -20.49
CA GLU A 101 -18.06 -12.07 -21.89
C GLU A 101 -18.31 -10.59 -22.17
N LYS A 102 -18.79 -9.85 -21.16
CA LYS A 102 -19.03 -8.40 -21.26
C LYS A 102 -17.76 -7.61 -21.47
N ILE A 103 -16.64 -8.03 -20.89
CA ILE A 103 -15.33 -7.38 -21.15
C ILE A 103 -14.85 -7.57 -22.59
N GLU A 104 -15.42 -8.51 -23.37
CA GLU A 104 -15.14 -8.68 -24.80
C GLU A 104 -16.12 -7.90 -25.70
N GLU A 105 -17.22 -7.38 -25.14
CA GLU A 105 -18.26 -6.66 -25.87
C GLU A 105 -17.89 -5.18 -26.04
N LYS A 106 -17.36 -4.81 -27.22
CA LYS A 106 -16.95 -3.43 -27.51
C LYS A 106 -18.11 -2.44 -27.29
N GLY A 107 -17.86 -1.44 -26.43
CA GLY A 107 -18.84 -0.39 -26.12
C GLY A 107 -19.80 -0.73 -24.99
N TRP A 108 -19.66 -1.89 -24.35
CA TRP A 108 -20.49 -2.27 -23.22
C TRP A 108 -20.21 -1.41 -21.98
N ASN A 109 -21.28 -1.04 -21.27
CA ASN A 109 -21.22 -0.43 -19.95
C ASN A 109 -22.48 -0.76 -19.14
N PHE A 110 -22.50 -0.36 -17.87
CA PHE A 110 -23.58 -0.69 -16.95
C PHE A 110 -24.16 0.55 -16.26
N GLN A 111 -25.26 1.06 -16.83
CA GLN A 111 -25.94 2.28 -16.35
C GLN A 111 -26.81 2.07 -15.10
N GLU A 112 -27.07 0.82 -14.73
CA GLU A 112 -28.06 0.43 -13.71
C GLU A 112 -27.47 0.18 -12.33
N SER A 113 -26.17 0.44 -12.13
CA SER A 113 -25.57 0.43 -10.79
C SER A 113 -26.31 1.41 -9.87
N GLY A 114 -26.26 1.20 -8.55
CA GLY A 114 -26.91 2.02 -7.54
C GLY A 114 -26.33 3.44 -7.47
N PRO A 115 -27.12 4.47 -7.14
CA PRO A 115 -26.66 5.86 -7.13
C PRO A 115 -25.64 6.16 -6.03
N ASN A 116 -25.62 5.33 -4.98
CA ASN A 116 -24.73 5.49 -3.82
C ASN A 116 -23.50 4.58 -3.89
N GLU A 117 -23.36 3.77 -4.94
CA GLU A 117 -22.18 2.93 -5.11
C GLU A 117 -20.94 3.81 -5.32
N LYS A 118 -19.95 3.62 -4.44
CA LYS A 118 -18.76 4.50 -4.38
C LYS A 118 -18.02 4.55 -5.71
N ASP A 119 -17.89 3.40 -6.35
CA ASP A 119 -17.10 3.21 -7.57
C ASP A 119 -18.00 3.13 -8.82
N ARG A 120 -19.28 3.55 -8.74
CA ARG A 120 -20.28 3.56 -9.83
C ARG A 120 -19.74 4.11 -11.15
N GLU A 121 -18.98 5.21 -11.11
CA GLU A 121 -18.49 5.90 -12.30
C GLU A 121 -17.69 4.95 -13.23
N LEU A 122 -16.97 3.98 -12.66
CA LEU A 122 -16.24 2.96 -13.41
C LEU A 122 -17.17 2.14 -14.31
N LEU A 123 -18.31 1.69 -13.75
CA LEU A 123 -19.31 0.90 -14.49
C LEU A 123 -20.06 1.71 -15.55
N LEU A 124 -20.29 3.00 -15.30
CA LEU A 124 -20.97 3.88 -16.27
C LEU A 124 -20.15 4.15 -17.52
N LYS A 125 -18.81 4.13 -17.38
CA LYS A 125 -17.83 4.42 -18.44
C LYS A 125 -16.96 3.21 -18.76
N PHE A 126 -17.48 2.00 -18.50
CA PHE A 126 -16.71 0.77 -18.57
C PHE A 126 -16.25 0.44 -20.00
N GLU A 127 -16.87 1.05 -21.01
CA GLU A 127 -16.46 0.95 -22.41
C GLU A 127 -15.01 1.38 -22.64
N ILE A 128 -14.49 2.28 -21.81
CA ILE A 128 -13.10 2.78 -21.85
C ILE A 128 -12.13 1.71 -21.34
N VAL A 129 -12.52 0.99 -20.29
CA VAL A 129 -11.71 -0.14 -19.77
C VAL A 129 -11.67 -1.25 -20.81
N ILE A 130 -12.82 -1.54 -21.44
CA ILE A 130 -12.92 -2.53 -22.52
C ILE A 130 -12.06 -2.13 -23.73
N SER A 131 -12.06 -0.85 -24.14
CA SER A 131 -11.28 -0.41 -25.30
C SER A 131 -9.78 -0.62 -25.10
N GLU A 132 -9.26 -0.38 -23.90
CA GLU A 132 -7.85 -0.64 -23.58
C GLU A 132 -7.58 -2.13 -23.34
N TYR A 133 -8.47 -2.86 -22.68
CA TYR A 133 -8.37 -4.31 -22.49
C TYR A 133 -8.24 -5.05 -23.83
N LEU A 134 -9.03 -4.68 -24.83
CA LEU A 134 -8.99 -5.33 -26.14
C LEU A 134 -7.68 -5.10 -26.91
N LYS A 135 -6.88 -4.09 -26.53
CA LYS A 135 -5.56 -3.80 -27.12
C LYS A 135 -4.43 -4.62 -26.51
N LEU A 136 -4.65 -5.23 -25.34
CA LEU A 136 -3.64 -6.08 -24.71
C LEU A 136 -3.32 -7.30 -25.57
N GLU A 137 -2.11 -7.83 -25.40
CA GLU A 137 -1.71 -9.09 -26.02
C GLU A 137 -2.61 -10.25 -25.56
N GLU A 138 -2.76 -11.25 -26.43
CA GLU A 138 -3.71 -12.36 -26.23
C GLU A 138 -3.48 -13.12 -24.91
N GLY A 139 -2.22 -13.33 -24.51
CA GLY A 139 -1.90 -13.98 -23.24
C GLY A 139 -2.44 -13.22 -22.02
N PHE A 140 -2.21 -11.90 -21.94
CA PHE A 140 -2.76 -11.08 -20.86
C PHE A 140 -4.28 -11.06 -20.85
N ARG A 141 -4.92 -10.95 -22.02
CA ARG A 141 -6.38 -10.98 -22.13
C ARG A 141 -6.95 -12.31 -21.65
N THR A 142 -6.34 -13.43 -22.03
CA THR A 142 -6.74 -14.77 -21.61
C THR A 142 -6.71 -14.89 -20.09
N VAL A 143 -5.63 -14.46 -19.45
CA VAL A 143 -5.50 -14.48 -17.99
C VAL A 143 -6.61 -13.65 -17.33
N ILE A 144 -6.81 -12.40 -17.76
CA ILE A 144 -7.82 -11.50 -17.17
C ILE A 144 -9.21 -12.12 -17.33
N ARG A 145 -9.54 -12.64 -18.51
CA ARG A 145 -10.83 -13.27 -18.80
C ARG A 145 -11.08 -14.50 -17.94
N ASP A 146 -10.13 -15.43 -17.89
CA ASP A 146 -10.27 -16.68 -17.13
C ASP A 146 -10.53 -16.40 -15.65
N ILE A 147 -9.71 -15.51 -15.05
CA ILE A 147 -9.86 -15.13 -13.64
C ILE A 147 -11.19 -14.43 -13.40
N THR A 148 -11.59 -13.52 -14.30
CA THR A 148 -12.88 -12.82 -14.20
C THR A 148 -14.05 -13.80 -14.23
N LYS A 149 -13.97 -14.85 -15.05
CA LYS A 149 -14.99 -15.89 -15.14
C LYS A 149 -15.12 -16.67 -13.83
N GLU A 150 -14.01 -17.19 -13.33
CA GLU A 150 -14.01 -18.00 -12.09
C GLU A 150 -14.43 -17.17 -10.87
N MET A 151 -13.95 -15.92 -10.77
CA MET A 151 -14.34 -14.99 -9.72
C MET A 151 -15.83 -14.64 -9.79
N GLY A 152 -16.36 -14.41 -10.99
CA GLY A 152 -17.80 -14.14 -11.21
C GLY A 152 -18.69 -15.34 -10.85
N GLU A 153 -18.26 -16.56 -11.14
CA GLU A 153 -18.95 -17.79 -10.72
C GLU A 153 -18.98 -17.93 -9.19
N GLY A 154 -17.84 -17.69 -8.53
CA GLY A 154 -17.71 -17.72 -7.07
C GLY A 154 -18.55 -16.65 -6.36
N MET A 155 -18.46 -15.40 -6.80
CA MET A 155 -19.26 -14.29 -6.27
C MET A 155 -20.75 -14.55 -6.41
N ALA A 156 -21.20 -15.06 -7.57
CA ALA A 156 -22.59 -15.42 -7.78
C ALA A 156 -23.09 -16.50 -6.80
N HIS A 157 -22.23 -17.46 -6.43
CA HIS A 157 -22.54 -18.48 -5.43
C HIS A 157 -22.72 -17.85 -4.03
N TYR A 158 -21.74 -17.08 -3.56
CA TYR A 158 -21.75 -16.52 -2.20
C TYR A 158 -22.80 -15.43 -1.98
N VAL A 159 -23.09 -14.60 -2.99
CA VAL A 159 -24.18 -13.63 -2.91
C VAL A 159 -25.53 -14.32 -2.80
N THR A 160 -25.75 -15.40 -3.57
CA THR A 160 -26.98 -16.21 -3.48
C THR A 160 -27.14 -16.84 -2.09
N LEU A 161 -26.06 -17.29 -1.47
CA LEU A 161 -26.07 -17.82 -0.11
C LEU A 161 -26.35 -16.73 0.93
N SER A 162 -25.70 -15.57 0.77
CA SER A 162 -25.84 -14.42 1.68
C SER A 162 -27.30 -13.96 1.75
N GLU A 163 -27.95 -13.75 0.60
CA GLU A 163 -29.34 -13.29 0.56
C GLU A 163 -30.33 -14.31 1.14
N LYS A 164 -30.09 -15.61 0.93
CA LYS A 164 -30.94 -16.67 1.49
C LYS A 164 -30.82 -16.81 3.01
N ASN A 165 -29.73 -16.33 3.60
CA ASN A 165 -29.37 -16.57 4.98
C ASN A 165 -29.11 -15.25 5.74
N ASP A 166 -29.78 -14.16 5.35
CA ASP A 166 -29.73 -12.86 6.04
C ASP A 166 -28.30 -12.32 6.25
N GLY A 167 -27.53 -12.25 5.16
CA GLY A 167 -26.17 -11.73 5.15
C GLY A 167 -25.09 -12.76 5.52
N PHE A 168 -25.45 -13.99 5.91
CA PHE A 168 -24.51 -15.05 6.24
C PHE A 168 -24.24 -15.97 5.05
N SER A 169 -23.00 -16.06 4.61
CA SER A 169 -22.63 -16.95 3.50
C SER A 169 -21.49 -17.93 3.83
N ILE A 170 -20.87 -17.79 5.01
CA ILE A 170 -19.66 -18.54 5.41
C ILE A 170 -19.94 -19.30 6.71
N ASN A 171 -20.03 -20.63 6.62
CA ASN A 171 -20.32 -21.48 7.78
C ASN A 171 -19.06 -22.12 8.33
N THR A 172 -18.22 -22.72 7.48
CA THR A 172 -17.02 -23.46 7.88
C THR A 172 -15.74 -22.70 7.56
N ILE A 173 -14.61 -23.14 8.12
CA ILE A 173 -13.29 -22.62 7.71
C ILE A 173 -13.02 -22.93 6.23
N GLN A 174 -13.52 -24.05 5.70
CA GLN A 174 -13.41 -24.40 4.29
C GLN A 174 -14.20 -23.44 3.40
N ASP A 175 -15.42 -23.06 3.80
CA ASP A 175 -16.19 -22.02 3.09
C ASP A 175 -15.43 -20.69 3.12
N TYR A 176 -14.79 -20.37 4.25
CA TYR A 176 -14.01 -19.15 4.38
C TYR A 176 -12.80 -19.11 3.43
N ASP A 177 -12.07 -20.22 3.35
CA ASP A 177 -10.95 -20.39 2.43
C ASP A 177 -11.40 -20.34 0.97
N GLN A 178 -12.54 -20.98 0.66
CA GLN A 178 -13.11 -20.99 -0.69
C GLN A 178 -13.64 -19.61 -1.11
N TYR A 179 -14.31 -18.89 -0.21
CA TYR A 179 -14.71 -17.50 -0.46
C TYR A 179 -13.47 -16.63 -0.74
N CYS A 180 -12.47 -16.68 0.13
CA CYS A 180 -11.23 -15.92 -0.05
C CYS A 180 -10.48 -16.33 -1.32
N HIS A 181 -10.55 -17.61 -1.73
CA HIS A 181 -10.02 -18.08 -3.00
C HIS A 181 -10.67 -17.34 -4.17
N TYR A 182 -12.00 -17.30 -4.24
CA TYR A 182 -12.69 -16.64 -5.35
C TYR A 182 -12.40 -15.13 -5.42
N VAL A 183 -12.44 -14.42 -4.28
CA VAL A 183 -12.38 -12.95 -4.30
C VAL A 183 -10.96 -12.38 -4.24
N ALA A 184 -9.95 -13.18 -3.87
CA ALA A 184 -8.57 -12.70 -3.72
C ALA A 184 -7.50 -13.73 -4.09
N GLY A 185 -7.73 -15.02 -3.83
CA GLY A 185 -6.80 -16.08 -4.24
C GLY A 185 -6.61 -16.14 -5.75
N LEU A 186 -7.71 -16.07 -6.50
CA LEU A 186 -7.71 -15.95 -7.96
C LEU A 186 -7.00 -14.68 -8.44
N VAL A 187 -7.06 -13.58 -7.68
CA VAL A 187 -6.29 -12.37 -7.99
C VAL A 187 -4.79 -12.64 -7.89
N GLY A 188 -4.35 -13.33 -6.84
CA GLY A 188 -2.96 -13.77 -6.69
C GLY A 188 -2.51 -14.69 -7.84
N ILE A 189 -3.33 -15.68 -8.21
CA ILE A 189 -3.07 -16.59 -9.35
C ILE A 189 -3.00 -15.81 -10.67
N GLY A 190 -3.94 -14.90 -10.90
CA GLY A 190 -3.98 -14.04 -12.07
C GLY A 190 -2.72 -13.18 -12.19
N LEU A 191 -2.32 -12.52 -11.11
CA LEU A 191 -1.08 -11.74 -11.07
C LEU A 191 0.15 -12.59 -11.40
N SER A 192 0.28 -13.79 -10.80
CA SER A 192 1.39 -14.71 -11.12
C SER A 192 1.42 -15.11 -12.60
N ARG A 193 0.24 -15.38 -13.20
CA ARG A 193 0.13 -15.65 -14.64
C ARG A 193 0.50 -14.43 -15.49
N LEU A 194 0.11 -13.21 -15.08
CA LEU A 194 0.51 -11.97 -15.78
C LEU A 194 2.02 -11.72 -15.67
N PHE A 195 2.64 -12.01 -14.51
CA PHE A 195 4.10 -11.88 -14.33
C PHE A 195 4.85 -12.84 -15.26
N ALA A 196 4.43 -14.11 -15.32
CA ALA A 196 4.97 -15.09 -16.24
C ALA A 196 4.77 -14.69 -17.71
N GLU A 197 3.57 -14.23 -18.08
CA GLU A 197 3.25 -13.79 -19.45
C GLU A 197 4.12 -12.59 -19.88
N SER A 198 4.41 -11.67 -18.94
CA SER A 198 5.29 -10.53 -19.18
C SER A 198 6.77 -10.90 -19.36
N LYS A 199 7.15 -12.15 -19.06
CA LYS A 199 8.54 -12.66 -19.09
C LYS A 199 9.48 -11.94 -18.11
N LEU A 200 8.92 -11.22 -17.14
CA LEU A 200 9.68 -10.57 -16.06
C LEU A 200 9.99 -11.54 -14.92
N GLU A 201 9.19 -12.58 -14.78
CA GLU A 201 9.35 -13.65 -13.80
C GLU A 201 9.41 -15.01 -14.49
N ASP A 202 9.82 -16.03 -13.74
CA ASP A 202 9.93 -17.39 -14.24
C ASP A 202 8.55 -17.93 -14.72
N PRO A 203 8.47 -18.63 -15.87
CA PRO A 203 7.23 -19.26 -16.33
C PRO A 203 6.55 -20.17 -15.32
N GLU A 204 7.29 -20.76 -14.37
CA GLU A 204 6.74 -21.57 -13.28
C GLU A 204 5.73 -20.82 -12.41
N PHE A 205 5.80 -19.49 -12.33
CA PHE A 205 4.80 -18.68 -11.62
C PHE A 205 3.38 -18.87 -12.18
N ALA A 206 3.23 -19.15 -13.47
CA ALA A 206 1.92 -19.44 -14.07
C ALA A 206 1.29 -20.73 -13.52
N GLN A 207 2.09 -21.64 -12.96
CA GLN A 207 1.66 -22.93 -12.41
C GLN A 207 1.70 -22.96 -10.88
N ALA A 208 2.17 -21.89 -10.24
CA ALA A 208 2.32 -21.78 -8.79
C ALA A 208 1.01 -21.44 -8.08
N GLU A 209 -0.09 -22.12 -8.43
CA GLU A 209 -1.46 -21.74 -8.01
C GLU A 209 -1.64 -21.76 -6.49
N ALA A 210 -1.17 -22.81 -5.81
CA ALA A 210 -1.37 -22.98 -4.38
C ALA A 210 -0.73 -21.84 -3.56
N ILE A 211 0.53 -21.50 -3.86
CA ILE A 211 1.24 -20.43 -3.16
C ILE A 211 0.70 -19.04 -3.56
N SER A 212 0.35 -18.85 -4.84
CA SER A 212 -0.28 -17.61 -5.33
C SER A 212 -1.65 -17.37 -4.69
N ASN A 213 -2.43 -18.43 -4.50
CA ASN A 213 -3.68 -18.40 -3.76
C ASN A 213 -3.43 -17.98 -2.30
N SER A 214 -2.43 -18.57 -1.64
CA SER A 214 -2.05 -18.23 -0.26
C SER A 214 -1.69 -16.75 -0.08
N VAL A 215 -0.97 -16.16 -1.05
CA VAL A 215 -0.64 -14.72 -1.11
C VAL A 215 -1.90 -13.85 -1.14
N GLY A 216 -2.90 -14.25 -1.94
CA GLY A 216 -4.21 -13.57 -2.01
C GLY A 216 -5.02 -13.73 -0.72
N LEU A 217 -5.07 -14.94 -0.18
CA LEU A 217 -5.76 -15.26 1.08
C LEU A 217 -5.20 -14.46 2.25
N PHE A 218 -3.89 -14.27 2.34
CA PHE A 218 -3.29 -13.51 3.43
C PHE A 218 -3.80 -12.06 3.47
N LEU A 219 -3.89 -11.41 2.30
CA LEU A 219 -4.43 -10.05 2.19
C LEU A 219 -5.92 -10.01 2.54
N GLN A 220 -6.71 -10.93 1.97
CA GLN A 220 -8.16 -10.90 2.13
C GLN A 220 -8.59 -11.20 3.56
N LYS A 221 -7.99 -12.23 4.18
CA LYS A 221 -8.28 -12.57 5.58
C LYS A 221 -7.89 -11.43 6.51
N THR A 222 -6.78 -10.75 6.23
CA THR A 222 -6.38 -9.56 6.99
C THR A 222 -7.41 -8.43 6.86
N ASN A 223 -7.95 -8.21 5.66
CA ASN A 223 -8.98 -7.20 5.43
C ASN A 223 -10.28 -7.56 6.19
N ILE A 224 -10.78 -8.79 6.04
CA ILE A 224 -11.99 -9.29 6.72
C ILE A 224 -11.88 -9.19 8.24
N ILE A 225 -10.70 -9.45 8.80
CA ILE A 225 -10.45 -9.30 10.24
C ILE A 225 -10.54 -7.83 10.68
N ARG A 226 -9.89 -6.93 9.93
CA ARG A 226 -9.83 -5.51 10.26
C ARG A 226 -11.18 -4.81 10.10
N ASP A 227 -11.92 -5.17 9.05
CA ASP A 227 -13.09 -4.45 8.57
C ASP A 227 -14.41 -4.96 9.20
N TYR A 228 -14.32 -5.86 10.20
CA TYR A 228 -15.46 -6.45 10.93
C TYR A 228 -16.60 -5.47 11.22
N ARG A 229 -16.29 -4.29 11.78
CA ARG A 229 -17.33 -3.33 12.17
C ARG A 229 -18.07 -2.75 10.96
N GLU A 230 -17.33 -2.44 9.90
CA GLU A 230 -17.85 -1.86 8.66
C GLU A 230 -18.74 -2.87 7.92
N ASP A 231 -18.31 -4.13 7.89
CA ASP A 231 -19.09 -5.22 7.30
C ASP A 231 -20.36 -5.51 8.10
N PHE A 232 -20.26 -5.55 9.44
CA PHE A 232 -21.41 -5.73 10.31
C PHE A 232 -22.46 -4.63 10.14
N ASP A 233 -22.04 -3.36 10.07
CA ASP A 233 -22.94 -2.22 9.85
C ASP A 233 -23.64 -2.27 8.48
N SER A 234 -23.05 -3.00 7.52
CA SER A 234 -23.58 -3.19 6.16
C SER A 234 -24.33 -4.53 5.99
N ASN A 235 -24.61 -5.26 7.08
CA ASN A 235 -25.23 -6.59 7.08
C ASN A 235 -24.45 -7.65 6.27
N ARG A 236 -23.12 -7.55 6.24
CA ARG A 236 -22.23 -8.53 5.59
C ARG A 236 -21.47 -9.32 6.67
N HIS A 237 -21.51 -10.65 6.60
CA HIS A 237 -20.93 -11.51 7.62
C HIS A 237 -19.94 -12.51 7.04
N PHE A 238 -18.65 -12.15 7.08
CA PHE A 238 -17.58 -12.96 6.50
C PHE A 238 -16.79 -13.83 7.48
N TRP A 239 -16.98 -13.68 8.80
CA TRP A 239 -16.32 -14.60 9.74
C TRP A 239 -17.08 -15.93 9.77
N PRO A 240 -16.40 -17.07 9.68
CA PRO A 240 -17.03 -18.39 9.61
C PRO A 240 -17.79 -18.70 10.90
N ARG A 241 -19.04 -19.19 10.76
CA ARG A 241 -19.90 -19.61 11.88
C ARG A 241 -19.22 -20.61 12.81
N GLU A 242 -18.49 -21.57 12.25
CA GLU A 242 -17.70 -22.56 12.99
C GLU A 242 -16.68 -21.94 13.94
N VAL A 243 -16.19 -20.72 13.65
CA VAL A 243 -15.28 -20.00 14.53
C VAL A 243 -16.04 -19.12 15.51
N TRP A 244 -16.86 -18.17 15.04
CA TRP A 244 -17.44 -17.17 15.95
C TRP A 244 -18.46 -17.75 16.93
N SER A 245 -19.19 -18.81 16.54
CA SER A 245 -20.20 -19.44 17.41
C SER A 245 -19.60 -20.15 18.63
N LYS A 246 -18.28 -20.37 18.66
CA LYS A 246 -17.56 -20.86 19.86
C LYS A 246 -17.52 -19.80 20.97
N TYR A 247 -17.64 -18.51 20.63
CA TYR A 247 -17.39 -17.39 21.54
C TYR A 247 -18.65 -16.56 21.84
N ALA A 248 -19.62 -16.52 20.93
CA ALA A 248 -20.86 -15.77 21.08
C ALA A 248 -22.06 -16.53 20.48
N ASN A 249 -23.26 -16.27 20.98
CA ASN A 249 -24.48 -16.89 20.44
C ASN A 249 -24.96 -16.16 19.18
N ASN A 250 -24.73 -14.85 19.12
CA ASN A 250 -25.08 -14.01 17.98
C ASN A 250 -23.86 -13.23 17.49
N PHE A 251 -23.76 -13.04 16.18
CA PHE A 251 -22.61 -12.38 15.56
C PHE A 251 -22.35 -10.96 16.10
N GLY A 252 -23.43 -10.19 16.30
CA GLY A 252 -23.35 -8.79 16.77
C GLY A 252 -22.98 -8.62 18.24
N GLU A 253 -22.91 -9.69 19.04
CA GLU A 253 -22.53 -9.61 20.46
C GLU A 253 -21.11 -9.07 20.65
N PHE A 254 -20.22 -9.24 19.66
CA PHE A 254 -18.85 -8.72 19.75
C PHE A 254 -18.77 -7.19 19.73
N CYS A 255 -19.81 -6.50 19.23
CA CYS A 255 -19.91 -5.04 19.29
C CYS A 255 -20.22 -4.51 20.69
N GLN A 256 -20.58 -5.38 21.64
CA GLN A 256 -20.94 -5.00 23.01
C GLN A 256 -19.69 -5.01 23.91
N PRO A 257 -19.39 -3.92 24.63
CA PRO A 257 -18.19 -3.83 25.49
C PRO A 257 -18.07 -4.96 26.53
N GLU A 258 -19.19 -5.45 27.07
CA GLU A 258 -19.26 -6.56 28.02
C GLU A 258 -18.74 -7.89 27.46
N ASN A 259 -18.78 -8.07 26.14
CA ASN A 259 -18.29 -9.27 25.45
C ASN A 259 -16.85 -9.13 24.93
N SER A 260 -16.14 -8.06 25.30
CA SER A 260 -14.81 -7.73 24.77
C SER A 260 -13.82 -8.90 24.83
N GLU A 261 -13.70 -9.63 25.95
CA GLU A 261 -12.73 -10.74 26.03
C GLU A 261 -13.08 -11.92 25.11
N LYS A 262 -14.37 -12.22 24.94
CA LYS A 262 -14.84 -13.25 24.00
C LYS A 262 -14.57 -12.83 22.56
N ALA A 263 -14.85 -11.56 22.24
CA ALA A 263 -14.55 -10.96 20.94
C ALA A 263 -13.06 -11.02 20.62
N LEU A 264 -12.20 -10.65 21.58
CA LEU A 264 -10.75 -10.74 21.45
C LEU A 264 -10.25 -12.18 21.29
N SER A 265 -10.87 -13.15 21.94
CA SER A 265 -10.52 -14.58 21.79
C SER A 265 -10.89 -15.11 20.40
N CYS A 266 -12.06 -14.71 19.87
CA CYS A 266 -12.45 -15.01 18.49
C CYS A 266 -11.50 -14.35 17.48
N LEU A 267 -11.15 -13.08 17.70
CA LEU A 267 -10.19 -12.35 16.89
C LEU A 267 -8.82 -13.03 16.85
N SER A 268 -8.37 -13.61 17.97
CA SER A 268 -7.13 -14.41 18.01
C SER A 268 -7.22 -15.68 17.16
N GLU A 269 -8.36 -16.40 17.15
CA GLU A 269 -8.53 -17.56 16.27
C GLU A 269 -8.51 -17.17 14.79
N MET A 270 -9.21 -16.09 14.43
CA MET A 270 -9.19 -15.54 13.07
C MET A 270 -7.78 -15.08 12.66
N THR A 271 -7.06 -14.40 13.55
CA THR A 271 -5.68 -13.95 13.32
C THR A 271 -4.74 -15.14 13.11
N ALA A 272 -4.87 -16.20 13.91
CA ALA A 272 -4.07 -17.41 13.73
C ALA A 272 -4.31 -18.07 12.35
N ASN A 273 -5.56 -18.07 11.87
CA ASN A 273 -5.92 -18.57 10.54
C ASN A 273 -5.38 -17.67 9.40
N ALA A 274 -5.31 -16.34 9.59
CA ALA A 274 -4.67 -15.48 8.60
C ALA A 274 -3.13 -15.68 8.59
N LEU A 275 -2.50 -15.77 9.76
CA LEU A 275 -1.05 -15.90 9.90
C LEU A 275 -0.49 -17.20 9.28
N SER A 276 -1.31 -18.24 9.09
CA SER A 276 -0.85 -19.46 8.41
C SER A 276 -0.44 -19.24 6.94
N HIS A 277 -0.86 -18.13 6.33
CA HIS A 277 -0.48 -17.76 4.96
C HIS A 277 0.76 -16.85 4.88
N ALA A 278 1.27 -16.38 6.02
CA ALA A 278 2.39 -15.44 6.07
C ALA A 278 3.70 -16.10 5.60
N THR A 279 3.93 -17.37 5.93
CA THR A 279 5.11 -18.13 5.48
C THR A 279 5.10 -18.35 3.96
N ASP A 280 3.96 -18.72 3.39
CA ASP A 280 3.80 -18.85 1.94
C ASP A 280 4.03 -17.51 1.24
N SER A 281 3.54 -16.42 1.83
CA SER A 281 3.77 -15.07 1.30
C SER A 281 5.25 -14.69 1.30
N LEU A 282 5.99 -15.02 2.38
CA LEU A 282 7.44 -14.81 2.44
C LEU A 282 8.18 -15.65 1.39
N ASN A 283 7.82 -16.92 1.25
CA ASN A 283 8.42 -17.82 0.26
C ASN A 283 8.17 -17.31 -1.17
N TYR A 284 6.94 -16.90 -1.48
CA TYR A 284 6.59 -16.32 -2.78
C TYR A 284 7.39 -15.05 -3.08
N ILE A 285 7.46 -14.12 -2.12
CA ILE A 285 8.23 -12.88 -2.29
C ILE A 285 9.72 -13.20 -2.50
N SER A 286 10.25 -14.22 -1.83
CA SER A 286 11.66 -14.60 -1.95
C SER A 286 12.03 -15.23 -3.29
N SER A 287 11.06 -15.72 -4.07
CA SER A 287 11.29 -16.30 -5.40
C SER A 287 11.17 -15.30 -6.55
N LEU A 288 10.74 -14.06 -6.28
CA LEU A 288 10.64 -13.01 -7.30
C LEU A 288 12.02 -12.48 -7.71
N GLN A 289 12.20 -12.29 -9.01
CA GLN A 289 13.47 -11.88 -9.61
C GLN A 289 13.46 -10.40 -10.04
N ASN A 290 12.32 -9.91 -10.52
CA ASN A 290 12.19 -8.53 -10.97
C ASN A 290 11.91 -7.59 -9.78
N GLN A 291 12.72 -6.53 -9.63
CA GLN A 291 12.61 -5.60 -8.50
C GLN A 291 11.25 -4.89 -8.42
N GLN A 292 10.67 -4.49 -9.55
CA GLN A 292 9.38 -3.77 -9.54
C GLN A 292 8.22 -4.71 -9.24
N VAL A 293 8.28 -5.98 -9.69
CA VAL A 293 7.33 -7.02 -9.30
C VAL A 293 7.49 -7.38 -7.82
N PHE A 294 8.72 -7.50 -7.34
CA PHE A 294 9.05 -7.69 -5.93
C PHE A 294 8.40 -6.61 -5.07
N ASP A 295 8.63 -5.32 -5.38
CA ASP A 295 8.09 -4.20 -4.61
C ASP A 295 6.55 -4.22 -4.61
N PHE A 296 5.96 -4.47 -5.79
CA PHE A 296 4.51 -4.56 -5.98
C PHE A 296 3.87 -5.64 -5.10
N VAL A 297 4.49 -6.82 -4.96
CA VAL A 297 3.98 -7.91 -4.12
C VAL A 297 4.35 -7.69 -2.65
N ALA A 298 5.59 -7.31 -2.34
CA ALA A 298 6.08 -7.23 -0.97
C ALA A 298 5.38 -6.14 -0.14
N ILE A 299 5.09 -4.99 -0.73
CA ILE A 299 4.49 -3.85 -0.01
C ILE A 299 3.12 -4.22 0.60
N PRO A 300 2.13 -4.74 -0.16
CA PRO A 300 0.86 -5.18 0.40
C PRO A 300 1.00 -6.26 1.48
N GLN A 301 1.91 -7.22 1.29
CA GLN A 301 2.09 -8.32 2.25
C GLN A 301 2.68 -7.83 3.58
N VAL A 302 3.62 -6.89 3.53
CA VAL A 302 4.14 -6.24 4.75
C VAL A 302 3.05 -5.37 5.40
N MET A 303 2.22 -4.67 4.62
CA MET A 303 1.08 -3.94 5.17
C MET A 303 0.06 -4.87 5.84
N ALA A 304 -0.12 -6.09 5.33
CA ALA A 304 -1.02 -7.08 5.93
C ALA A 304 -0.53 -7.53 7.31
N ILE A 305 0.73 -7.96 7.44
CA ILE A 305 1.28 -8.36 8.76
C ILE A 305 1.33 -7.16 9.75
N ALA A 306 1.61 -5.95 9.27
CA ALA A 306 1.53 -4.73 10.08
C ALA A 306 0.10 -4.44 10.57
N THR A 307 -0.89 -4.68 9.71
CA THR A 307 -2.30 -4.57 10.05
C THR A 307 -2.68 -5.62 11.08
N LEU A 308 -2.31 -6.89 10.86
CA LEU A 308 -2.55 -7.97 11.83
C LEU A 308 -1.95 -7.64 13.21
N SER A 309 -0.72 -7.12 13.25
CA SER A 309 -0.16 -6.62 14.52
C SER A 309 -1.04 -5.55 15.16
N THR A 310 -1.55 -4.61 14.36
CA THR A 310 -2.36 -3.48 14.86
C THR A 310 -3.73 -3.90 15.39
N VAL A 311 -4.37 -4.88 14.74
CA VAL A 311 -5.71 -5.39 15.12
C VAL A 311 -5.64 -6.48 16.18
N PHE A 312 -4.55 -7.25 16.27
CA PHE A 312 -4.43 -8.35 17.22
C PHE A 312 -4.57 -7.87 18.67
N ARG A 313 -5.49 -8.54 19.41
CA ARG A 313 -5.89 -8.20 20.78
C ARG A 313 -6.36 -6.75 20.96
N ASN A 314 -6.89 -6.11 19.91
CA ASN A 314 -7.36 -4.72 19.94
C ASN A 314 -8.90 -4.63 19.93
N PRO A 315 -9.56 -4.23 21.03
CA PRO A 315 -11.03 -4.20 21.11
C PRO A 315 -11.64 -3.13 20.19
N ALA A 316 -10.84 -2.17 19.70
CA ALA A 316 -11.34 -1.13 18.81
C ALA A 316 -11.83 -1.67 17.45
N VAL A 317 -11.39 -2.87 17.03
CA VAL A 317 -11.83 -3.55 15.80
C VAL A 317 -13.36 -3.74 15.76
N PHE A 318 -13.97 -3.97 16.91
CA PHE A 318 -15.41 -4.18 17.04
C PHE A 318 -16.22 -2.88 17.16
N GLN A 319 -15.54 -1.73 17.22
CA GLN A 319 -16.16 -0.42 17.44
C GLN A 319 -15.93 0.54 16.27
N ARG A 320 -14.84 0.36 15.52
CA ARG A 320 -14.46 1.22 14.38
C ARG A 320 -13.48 0.50 13.47
N ASN A 321 -13.30 1.02 12.26
CA ASN A 321 -12.24 0.57 11.37
C ASN A 321 -10.85 1.00 11.91
N VAL A 322 -9.98 0.02 12.18
CA VAL A 322 -8.63 0.23 12.72
C VAL A 322 -7.61 0.19 11.57
N LYS A 323 -6.89 1.30 11.34
CA LYS A 323 -5.92 1.39 10.23
C LYS A 323 -4.51 1.66 10.74
N ILE A 324 -3.52 1.12 10.02
CA ILE A 324 -2.12 1.54 10.21
C ILE A 324 -1.99 3.03 9.91
N ARG A 325 -1.06 3.70 10.60
CA ARG A 325 -0.86 5.15 10.42
C ARG A 325 -0.26 5.43 9.04
N LYS A 326 -0.53 6.61 8.48
CA LYS A 326 0.04 7.02 7.18
C LYS A 326 1.57 7.04 7.19
N GLY A 327 2.19 7.50 8.28
CA GLY A 327 3.66 7.49 8.42
C GLY A 327 4.23 6.08 8.40
N GLN A 328 3.63 5.16 9.15
CA GLN A 328 3.96 3.73 9.12
C GLN A 328 3.75 3.10 7.74
N ALA A 329 2.67 3.42 7.03
CA ALA A 329 2.43 2.93 5.68
C ALA A 329 3.51 3.39 4.70
N VAL A 330 3.91 4.66 4.75
CA VAL A 330 5.02 5.21 3.95
C VAL A 330 6.35 4.56 4.33
N GLN A 331 6.60 4.32 5.62
CA GLN A 331 7.78 3.60 6.08
C GLN A 331 7.83 2.17 5.50
N ILE A 332 6.70 1.48 5.39
CA ILE A 332 6.63 0.16 4.75
C ILE A 332 6.97 0.28 3.27
N VAL A 333 6.35 1.21 2.54
CA VAL A 333 6.63 1.44 1.11
C VAL A 333 8.11 1.69 0.85
N LEU A 334 8.76 2.55 1.65
CA LEU A 334 10.17 2.90 1.45
C LEU A 334 11.15 1.79 1.85
N HIS A 335 10.76 0.86 2.73
CA HIS A 335 11.68 -0.16 3.24
C HIS A 335 11.46 -1.54 2.60
N SER A 336 10.29 -1.86 2.07
CA SER A 336 9.98 -3.15 1.43
C SER A 336 10.59 -3.31 0.03
N VAL A 337 11.88 -3.01 -0.11
CA VAL A 337 12.61 -2.96 -1.39
C VAL A 337 13.62 -4.10 -1.57
N ASN A 338 13.74 -5.01 -0.60
CA ASN A 338 14.54 -6.23 -0.72
C ASN A 338 14.12 -7.25 0.34
N ILE A 339 14.49 -8.52 0.12
CA ILE A 339 14.06 -9.63 0.98
C ILE A 339 14.53 -9.50 2.43
N LYS A 340 15.74 -8.97 2.69
CA LYS A 340 16.23 -8.72 4.05
C LYS A 340 15.27 -7.78 4.80
N ASN A 341 14.95 -6.64 4.20
CA ASN A 341 14.09 -5.65 4.84
C ASN A 341 12.66 -6.18 5.02
N VAL A 342 12.15 -6.96 4.06
CA VAL A 342 10.85 -7.63 4.19
C VAL A 342 10.88 -8.60 5.38
N CYS A 343 11.89 -9.46 5.50
CA CYS A 343 12.06 -10.35 6.65
C CYS A 343 12.15 -9.57 7.96
N ASP A 344 12.93 -8.48 8.02
CA ASP A 344 13.06 -7.64 9.21
C ASP A 344 11.72 -7.00 9.62
N LEU A 345 10.91 -6.56 8.64
CA LEU A 345 9.57 -6.01 8.86
C LEU A 345 8.58 -7.08 9.33
N PHE A 346 8.56 -8.25 8.69
CA PHE A 346 7.76 -9.38 9.13
C PHE A 346 8.12 -9.79 10.56
N LEU A 347 9.41 -9.95 10.87
CA LEU A 347 9.87 -10.27 12.22
C LEU A 347 9.46 -9.22 13.25
N ARG A 348 9.55 -7.93 12.92
CA ARG A 348 9.11 -6.84 13.81
C ARG A 348 7.64 -7.00 14.17
N TYR A 349 6.76 -7.10 13.17
CA TYR A 349 5.32 -7.18 13.40
C TYR A 349 4.89 -8.51 14.02
N THR A 350 5.54 -9.62 13.66
CA THR A 350 5.36 -10.92 14.31
C THR A 350 5.72 -10.86 15.79
N ARG A 351 6.82 -10.19 16.16
CA ARG A 351 7.21 -10.00 17.57
C ARG A 351 6.25 -9.11 18.33
N GLU A 352 5.67 -8.10 17.70
CA GLU A 352 4.60 -7.29 18.30
C GLU A 352 3.35 -8.14 18.60
N ILE A 353 2.95 -9.01 17.67
CA ILE A 353 1.86 -9.98 17.88
C ILE A 353 2.23 -10.92 19.04
N HIS A 354 3.42 -11.50 19.02
CA HIS A 354 3.90 -12.40 20.07
C HIS A 354 3.94 -11.73 21.44
N TYR A 355 4.36 -10.47 21.53
CA TYR A 355 4.38 -9.69 22.78
C TYR A 355 2.97 -9.42 23.33
N LYS A 356 1.97 -9.21 22.45
CA LYS A 356 0.56 -9.04 22.84
C LYS A 356 -0.11 -10.37 23.16
N ASN A 357 0.47 -11.50 22.75
CA ASN A 357 -0.09 -12.82 22.98
C ASN A 357 0.06 -13.19 24.46
N THR A 358 -1.01 -13.71 25.08
CA THR A 358 -1.01 -14.01 26.52
C THR A 358 -1.46 -15.44 26.78
N PRO A 359 -0.91 -16.14 27.79
CA PRO A 359 -1.36 -17.50 28.13
C PRO A 359 -2.83 -17.63 28.55
N LYS A 360 -3.52 -16.51 28.79
CA LYS A 360 -4.96 -16.48 29.09
C LYS A 360 -5.81 -16.62 27.83
N ASP A 361 -5.25 -16.35 26.66
CA ASP A 361 -5.95 -16.48 25.39
C ASP A 361 -6.08 -17.98 25.03
N PRO A 362 -7.29 -18.50 24.74
CA PRO A 362 -7.47 -19.90 24.36
C PRO A 362 -6.69 -20.28 23.09
N ASN A 363 -6.33 -19.31 22.24
CA ASN A 363 -5.56 -19.51 21.02
C ASN A 363 -4.06 -19.21 21.19
N PHE A 364 -3.56 -19.06 22.43
CA PHE A 364 -2.16 -18.74 22.73
C PHE A 364 -1.16 -19.64 21.99
N LEU A 365 -1.38 -20.96 22.01
CA LEU A 365 -0.50 -21.92 21.33
C LEU A 365 -0.57 -21.80 19.81
N LYS A 366 -1.78 -21.66 19.23
CA LYS A 366 -1.95 -21.50 17.78
C LYS A 366 -1.21 -20.26 17.28
N ILE A 367 -1.38 -19.12 17.96
CA ILE A 367 -0.66 -17.88 17.63
C ILE A 367 0.85 -18.08 17.77
N SER A 368 1.31 -18.66 18.88
CA SER A 368 2.74 -18.88 19.12
C SER A 368 3.39 -19.76 18.05
N ILE A 369 2.69 -20.80 17.59
CA ILE A 369 3.14 -21.66 16.49
C ILE A 369 3.27 -20.85 15.19
N GLN A 370 2.25 -20.07 14.82
CA GLN A 370 2.33 -19.27 13.60
C GLN A 370 3.43 -18.21 13.66
N CYS A 371 3.60 -17.53 14.79
CA CYS A 371 4.74 -16.63 15.00
C CYS A 371 6.08 -17.36 14.83
N GLY A 372 6.23 -18.54 15.44
CA GLY A 372 7.43 -19.36 15.31
C GLY A 372 7.71 -19.81 13.88
N ASN A 373 6.68 -20.19 13.12
CA ASN A 373 6.80 -20.54 11.70
C ASN A 373 7.30 -19.36 10.85
N ILE A 374 6.78 -18.16 11.11
CA ILE A 374 7.22 -16.94 10.41
C ILE A 374 8.67 -16.61 10.78
N GLU A 375 9.04 -16.71 12.06
CA GLU A 375 10.41 -16.50 12.49
C GLU A 375 11.37 -17.50 11.82
N GLN A 376 11.00 -18.77 11.79
CA GLN A 376 11.78 -19.82 11.12
C GLN A 376 11.90 -19.54 9.62
N ALA A 377 10.81 -19.19 8.93
CA ALA A 377 10.83 -18.86 7.51
C ALA A 377 11.78 -17.69 7.20
N CYS A 378 11.73 -16.62 7.99
CA CYS A 378 12.65 -15.48 7.86
C CYS A 378 14.11 -15.88 8.10
N GLU A 379 14.40 -16.79 9.04
CA GLU A 379 15.75 -17.32 9.26
C GLU A 379 16.21 -18.27 8.15
N THR A 380 15.30 -19.02 7.52
CA THR A 380 15.62 -19.89 6.38
C THR A 380 15.91 -19.07 5.12
N ILE A 381 15.05 -18.09 4.81
CA ILE A 381 15.17 -17.24 3.62
C ILE A 381 16.39 -16.31 3.75
N PHE A 382 16.59 -15.70 4.92
CA PHE A 382 17.71 -14.81 5.16
C PHE A 382 18.35 -15.06 6.54
N PRO A 383 19.28 -16.02 6.64
CA PRO A 383 19.87 -16.44 7.92
C PRO A 383 20.58 -15.30 8.67
N ARG A 384 20.51 -15.33 10.00
CA ARG A 384 21.23 -14.39 10.90
C ARG A 384 22.72 -14.24 10.58
N SER A 385 23.42 -15.31 10.21
CA SER A 385 24.84 -15.21 9.84
C SER A 385 25.06 -14.31 8.63
N TYR A 386 24.16 -14.36 7.65
CA TYR A 386 24.15 -13.44 6.52
C TYR A 386 23.70 -12.03 6.93
N ARG A 387 22.76 -11.87 7.88
CA ARG A 387 22.41 -10.54 8.45
C ARG A 387 23.61 -9.90 9.12
N GLU A 388 24.31 -10.61 10.00
CA GLU A 388 25.48 -10.12 10.73
C GLU A 388 26.64 -9.81 9.77
N LEU A 389 26.88 -10.69 8.79
CA LEU A 389 27.89 -10.45 7.75
C LEU A 389 27.53 -9.23 6.90
N TYR A 390 26.28 -9.12 6.45
CA TYR A 390 25.80 -8.00 5.65
C TYR A 390 25.88 -6.69 6.44
N GLU A 391 25.44 -6.68 7.70
CA GLU A 391 25.54 -5.53 8.60
C GLU A 391 26.99 -5.12 8.84
N LYS A 392 27.89 -6.10 9.01
CA LYS A 392 29.33 -5.85 9.14
C LYS A 392 29.92 -5.28 7.85
N VAL A 393 29.66 -5.87 6.69
CA VAL A 393 30.15 -5.40 5.38
C VAL A 393 29.57 -4.03 5.03
N PHE A 394 28.30 -3.80 5.29
CA PHE A 394 27.64 -2.51 5.05
C PHE A 394 28.20 -1.43 5.99
N SER A 395 28.38 -1.75 7.28
CA SER A 395 29.02 -0.86 8.25
C SER A 395 30.47 -0.56 7.87
N GLU A 396 31.22 -1.56 7.40
CA GLU A 396 32.59 -1.40 6.90
C GLU A 396 32.62 -0.54 5.63
N LYS A 397 31.70 -0.74 4.67
CA LYS A 397 31.56 0.12 3.49
C LYS A 397 31.23 1.56 3.85
N LEU A 398 30.25 1.79 4.73
CA LEU A 398 29.94 3.14 5.24
C LEU A 398 31.13 3.77 5.96
N PHE A 399 31.87 2.97 6.72
CA PHE A 399 33.06 3.42 7.44
C PHE A 399 34.19 3.78 6.47
N GLN A 400 34.41 3.00 5.41
CA GLN A 400 35.40 3.29 4.38
C GLN A 400 34.99 4.49 3.50
N GLU A 401 33.71 4.64 3.17
CA GLU A 401 33.21 5.84 2.48
C GLU A 401 33.34 7.09 3.34
N LYS A 402 33.04 7.01 4.64
CA LYS A 402 33.29 8.10 5.59
C LYS A 402 34.77 8.41 5.66
N LYS A 403 35.65 7.41 5.79
CA LYS A 403 37.11 7.57 5.87
C LYS A 403 37.73 8.10 4.58
N GLY A 404 37.17 7.71 3.42
CA GLY A 404 37.48 8.24 2.10
C GLY A 404 37.10 9.72 2.01
N LYS A 405 35.87 10.07 2.38
CA LYS A 405 35.41 11.47 2.48
C LYS A 405 36.25 12.28 3.47
N THR A 406 36.63 11.76 4.64
CA THR A 406 37.47 12.49 5.60
C THR A 406 38.91 12.70 5.08
N LYS A 407 39.48 11.74 4.34
CA LYS A 407 40.79 11.92 3.69
C LYS A 407 40.73 12.91 2.53
N GLU A 408 39.66 12.88 1.74
CA GLU A 408 39.44 13.80 0.63
C GLU A 408 39.10 15.21 1.13
N GLU A 409 38.37 15.34 2.24
CA GLU A 409 38.12 16.58 2.97
C GLU A 409 39.40 17.11 3.63
N ALA A 410 40.25 16.26 4.22
CA ALA A 410 41.54 16.68 4.77
C ALA A 410 42.51 17.18 3.68
N ALA A 411 42.52 16.55 2.50
CA ALA A 411 43.28 17.02 1.34
C ALA A 411 42.72 18.33 0.76
N LYS A 412 41.38 18.50 0.72
CA LYS A 412 40.71 19.74 0.33
C LYS A 412 40.89 20.87 1.34
N VAL A 413 40.97 20.58 2.65
CA VAL A 413 41.24 21.57 3.71
C VAL A 413 42.66 22.12 3.62
N ALA A 414 43.66 21.26 3.35
CA ALA A 414 45.05 21.69 3.16
C ALA A 414 45.23 22.61 1.93
N ILE A 415 44.53 22.34 0.83
CA ILE A 415 44.50 23.19 -0.37
C ILE A 415 43.63 24.44 -0.15
N SER A 416 42.56 24.32 0.64
CA SER A 416 41.62 25.40 0.97
C SER A 416 42.24 26.47 1.85
N ASP A 417 43.15 26.18 2.78
CA ASP A 417 43.64 27.21 3.72
C ASP A 417 44.51 28.28 3.03
N GLU A 418 45.25 27.93 1.98
CA GLU A 418 45.94 28.92 1.13
C GLU A 418 44.97 29.71 0.25
N ALA A 419 44.01 29.03 -0.38
CA ALA A 419 42.98 29.67 -1.20
C ALA A 419 42.04 30.59 -0.39
N ARG A 420 41.75 30.24 0.87
CA ARG A 420 40.86 30.98 1.78
C ARG A 420 41.54 32.23 2.34
N ARG A 421 42.87 32.25 2.46
CA ARG A 421 43.65 33.47 2.77
C ARG A 421 43.61 34.45 1.61
N GLN A 422 43.78 33.96 0.38
CA GLN A 422 43.69 34.79 -0.83
C GLN A 422 42.26 35.35 -1.03
N TYR A 423 41.24 34.49 -0.94
CA TYR A 423 39.83 34.88 -1.07
C TYR A 423 39.38 35.88 0.01
N LYS A 424 39.83 35.74 1.27
CA LYS A 424 39.55 36.72 2.31
C LYS A 424 40.10 38.10 1.95
N LYS A 425 41.32 38.16 1.41
CA LYS A 425 41.97 39.40 1.00
C LYS A 425 41.20 40.06 -0.15
N ASP A 426 40.84 39.29 -1.18
CA ASP A 426 40.10 39.78 -2.34
C ASP A 426 38.67 40.22 -1.98
N MET A 427 38.00 39.53 -1.04
CA MET A 427 36.69 39.95 -0.51
C MET A 427 36.76 41.23 0.32
N THR A 428 37.81 41.44 1.11
CA THR A 428 38.00 42.72 1.81
C THR A 428 38.24 43.87 0.83
N ASP A 429 39.05 43.66 -0.21
CA ASP A 429 39.33 44.70 -1.21
C ASP A 429 38.09 45.04 -2.04
N LEU A 430 37.28 44.02 -2.38
CA LEU A 430 35.98 44.21 -3.04
C LEU A 430 34.97 44.92 -2.13
N GLY A 431 34.89 44.55 -0.84
CA GLY A 431 34.02 45.18 0.14
C GLY A 431 34.35 46.66 0.35
N ILE A 432 35.63 47.02 0.39
CA ILE A 432 36.10 48.41 0.45
C ILE A 432 35.68 49.17 -0.82
N SER A 433 35.87 48.57 -2.00
CA SER A 433 35.52 49.18 -3.28
C SER A 433 34.01 49.43 -3.42
N VAL A 434 33.18 48.46 -3.06
CA VAL A 434 31.72 48.59 -3.05
C VAL A 434 31.26 49.63 -2.03
N GLY A 435 31.90 49.67 -0.85
CA GLY A 435 31.63 50.70 0.16
C GLY A 435 31.92 52.12 -0.34
N ILE A 436 33.03 52.33 -1.07
CA ILE A 436 33.37 53.63 -1.67
C ILE A 436 32.33 54.02 -2.73
N VAL A 437 31.94 53.09 -3.61
CA VAL A 437 30.93 53.36 -4.65
C VAL A 437 29.58 53.70 -4.03
N LEU A 438 29.12 52.95 -3.03
CA LEU A 438 27.87 53.25 -2.32
C LEU A 438 27.93 54.60 -1.63
N LEU A 439 29.06 54.97 -1.02
CA LEU A 439 29.22 56.26 -0.37
C LEU A 439 29.16 57.42 -1.38
N VAL A 440 29.74 57.26 -2.58
CA VAL A 440 29.61 58.20 -3.70
C VAL A 440 28.15 58.29 -4.17
N VAL A 441 27.47 57.15 -4.32
CA VAL A 441 26.05 57.13 -4.75
C VAL A 441 25.15 57.80 -3.71
N PHE A 442 25.33 57.51 -2.42
CA PHE A 442 24.55 58.11 -1.34
C PHE A 442 24.83 59.60 -1.18
N THR A 443 26.08 60.06 -1.37
CA THR A 443 26.40 61.49 -1.33
C THR A 443 25.80 62.22 -2.53
N CYS A 444 25.84 61.64 -3.73
CA CYS A 444 25.15 62.18 -4.91
C CYS A 444 23.63 62.23 -4.71
N LEU A 445 23.02 61.16 -4.19
CA LEU A 445 21.58 61.11 -3.89
C LEU A 445 21.19 62.12 -2.82
N ALA A 446 21.98 62.27 -1.75
CA ALA A 446 21.75 63.26 -0.70
C ALA A 446 21.86 64.69 -1.25
N ALA A 447 22.82 64.97 -2.13
CA ALA A 447 22.94 66.25 -2.82
C ALA A 447 21.72 66.51 -3.73
N ILE A 448 21.26 65.50 -4.47
CA ILE A 448 20.05 65.59 -5.30
C ILE A 448 18.82 65.86 -4.43
N PHE A 449 18.63 65.13 -3.33
CA PHE A 449 17.50 65.33 -2.43
C PHE A 449 17.53 66.70 -1.73
N TYR A 450 18.72 67.21 -1.40
CA TYR A 450 18.90 68.56 -0.86
C TYR A 450 18.53 69.64 -1.89
N VAL A 451 18.97 69.49 -3.14
CA VAL A 451 18.63 70.42 -4.23
C VAL A 451 17.14 70.37 -4.60
N LEU A 452 16.51 69.19 -4.50
CA LEU A 452 15.10 68.99 -4.87
C LEU A 452 14.12 69.15 -3.69
N GLY A 453 14.59 69.39 -2.47
CA GLY A 453 13.75 69.66 -1.29
C GLY A 453 12.89 68.48 -0.81
N ILE A 454 13.31 67.24 -1.04
CA ILE A 454 12.52 66.02 -0.74
C ILE A 454 12.95 65.43 0.61
N SER A 455 12.01 65.27 1.57
CA SER A 455 12.25 64.60 2.86
C SER A 455 11.60 63.20 2.91
N PHE A 456 12.35 62.17 3.30
CA PHE A 456 11.85 60.78 3.40
C PHE A 456 11.69 60.34 4.87
N SER A 457 10.58 59.68 5.21
CA SER A 457 10.30 59.15 6.57
C SER A 457 10.20 57.62 6.56
N ILE A 458 10.74 56.98 7.60
CA ILE A 458 10.83 55.52 7.77
C ILE A 458 9.45 54.85 7.98
N SER A 459 8.39 55.63 8.16
CA SER A 459 7.02 55.14 8.36
C SER A 459 6.45 54.31 7.19
N ASP A 460 6.92 54.55 5.97
CA ASP A 460 6.26 54.06 4.76
C ASP A 460 6.60 52.58 4.44
N LEU A 461 7.63 52.03 5.09
CA LEU A 461 8.11 50.65 4.91
C LEU A 461 7.31 49.58 5.69
N LYS A 462 6.40 49.97 6.59
CA LYS A 462 5.69 49.02 7.48
C LYS A 462 4.51 48.27 6.84
N ASN A 463 4.11 48.62 5.61
CA ASN A 463 2.87 48.10 5.01
C ASN A 463 3.02 46.91 4.05
N LEU A 464 4.18 46.25 3.99
CA LEU A 464 4.36 45.03 3.18
C LEU A 464 4.21 43.77 4.05
N LYS A 465 3.06 43.09 3.96
CA LYS A 465 2.89 41.69 4.41
C LYS A 465 2.97 40.75 3.20
N LEU A 466 3.88 39.78 3.23
CA LEU A 466 3.92 38.65 2.29
C LEU A 466 3.06 37.49 2.84
N MET A 467 2.29 36.86 1.95
CA MET A 467 1.43 35.69 2.19
C MET A 467 2.16 34.40 1.83
#